data_AF-W2Q1L5-F1
#
_entry.id   AF-W2Q1L5-F1
#
_cell.length_a   1.000
_cell.length_b   1.000
_cell.length_c   1.000
_cell.angle_alpha   90.00
_cell.angle_beta   90.00
_cell.angle_gamma   90.00
#
_symmetry.space_group_name_H-M   'P 1'
#
loop_
_entity.id
_entity.type
_entity.pdbx_description
1 polymer ?
#
loop_
_entity_poly.entity_id
_entity_poly.type
_entity_poly.pdbx_seq_one_letter_code
_entity_poly.pdbx_strand_id
1 'polypeptide(L)'
;MLQQFEDFRPYLHRFRDDCGVDRDIPEDASPEDIRRVAIVNLIPSVSEQRKFAALLDEMTAFAVISGKLQRDDITVAAVRDIFDIVLDDYDGMEKYLAVDANIIEFPLFESGLAKLQAGLDKTLERNENRR
;
A
#
# COMPACT_ATOMS: atom_id res chain seq x y z
N MET A 1 -13.21 3.68 -8.31
CA MET A 1 -13.93 2.80 -7.37
C MET A 1 -15.19 3.42 -6.77
N LEU A 2 -15.13 4.59 -6.13
CA LEU A 2 -16.32 5.28 -5.59
C LEU A 2 -17.43 5.46 -6.64
N GLN A 3 -17.05 5.78 -7.89
CA GLN A 3 -17.99 5.98 -8.99
C GLN A 3 -18.75 4.68 -9.36
N GLN A 4 -18.05 3.55 -9.44
CA GLN A 4 -18.67 2.23 -9.66
C GLN A 4 -19.67 1.89 -8.55
N PHE A 5 -19.38 2.22 -7.28
CA PHE A 5 -20.31 1.97 -6.17
C PHE A 5 -21.53 2.89 -6.20
N GLU A 6 -21.35 4.17 -6.54
CA GLU A 6 -22.47 5.10 -6.77
C GLU A 6 -23.38 4.59 -7.90
N ASP A 7 -22.82 3.99 -8.95
CA ASP A 7 -23.58 3.37 -10.06
C ASP A 7 -24.45 2.20 -9.59
N PHE A 8 -24.08 1.51 -8.49
CA PHE A 8 -24.86 0.41 -7.92
C PHE A 8 -25.90 0.85 -6.87
N ARG A 9 -25.82 2.07 -6.33
CA ARG A 9 -26.78 2.58 -5.33
C ARG A 9 -28.25 2.48 -5.76
N PRO A 10 -28.62 2.75 -7.04
CA PRO A 10 -29.99 2.58 -7.49
C PRO A 10 -30.50 1.15 -7.38
N TYR A 11 -29.64 0.13 -7.35
CA TYR A 11 -30.03 -1.28 -7.30
C TYR A 11 -30.03 -1.85 -5.88
N LEU A 12 -29.54 -1.10 -4.88
CA LEU A 12 -29.47 -1.57 -3.49
C LEU A 12 -30.85 -1.93 -2.90
N HIS A 13 -31.93 -1.32 -3.40
CA HIS A 13 -33.30 -1.64 -3.01
C HIS A 13 -33.69 -3.09 -3.34
N ARG A 14 -33.04 -3.74 -4.32
CA ARG A 14 -33.30 -5.13 -4.70
C ARG A 14 -32.82 -6.13 -3.66
N PHE A 15 -31.83 -5.74 -2.85
CA PHE A 15 -31.36 -6.54 -1.70
C PHE A 15 -32.22 -6.33 -0.45
N ARG A 16 -33.23 -5.45 -0.49
CA ARG A 16 -34.19 -5.27 0.61
C ARG A 16 -35.10 -6.48 0.77
N ASP A 17 -35.31 -7.23 -0.32
CA ASP A 17 -36.09 -8.47 -0.34
C ASP A 17 -35.28 -9.69 0.15
N ASP A 18 -33.94 -9.59 0.19
CA ASP A 18 -33.02 -10.62 0.72
C ASP A 18 -33.02 -10.69 2.25
N CYS A 19 -33.79 -9.87 2.96
CA CYS A 19 -33.94 -9.96 4.41
C CYS A 19 -34.76 -11.19 4.86
N GLY A 20 -35.39 -11.93 3.93
CA GLY A 20 -36.12 -13.17 4.19
C GLY A 20 -35.24 -14.41 4.35
N VAL A 21 -34.07 -14.26 4.98
CA VAL A 21 -33.14 -15.36 5.29
C VAL A 21 -33.80 -16.30 6.28
N ASP A 22 -34.23 -17.47 5.80
CA ASP A 22 -34.78 -18.64 6.51
C ASP A 22 -35.97 -19.27 5.75
N ARG A 23 -36.57 -18.59 4.76
CA ARG A 23 -37.76 -19.10 4.05
C ARG A 23 -37.54 -20.44 3.33
N ASP A 24 -36.34 -20.63 2.78
CA ASP A 24 -35.97 -21.81 1.97
C ASP A 24 -34.87 -22.66 2.63
N ILE A 25 -34.64 -22.48 3.95
CA ILE A 25 -33.58 -23.17 4.68
C ILE A 25 -34.19 -24.40 5.38
N PRO A 26 -33.72 -25.63 5.09
CA PRO A 26 -34.18 -26.83 5.78
C PRO A 26 -34.01 -26.72 7.30
N GLU A 27 -34.94 -27.29 8.07
CA GLU A 27 -34.90 -27.24 9.55
C GLU A 27 -33.65 -27.94 10.14
N ASP A 28 -33.05 -28.88 9.40
CA ASP A 28 -31.82 -29.58 9.76
C ASP A 28 -30.53 -28.85 9.35
N ALA A 29 -30.65 -27.68 8.71
CA ALA A 29 -29.49 -26.89 8.31
C ALA A 29 -28.72 -26.34 9.51
N SER A 30 -27.38 -26.33 9.39
CA SER A 30 -26.47 -25.81 10.40
C SER A 30 -26.85 -24.38 10.84
N PRO A 31 -26.68 -24.02 12.12
CA PRO A 31 -26.80 -22.64 12.58
C PRO A 31 -25.85 -21.66 11.88
N GLU A 32 -24.74 -22.15 11.33
CA GLU A 32 -23.73 -21.36 10.60
C GLU A 32 -23.93 -21.38 9.07
N ASP A 33 -25.07 -21.88 8.57
CA ASP A 33 -25.35 -21.92 7.14
C ASP A 33 -25.34 -20.49 6.55
N ILE A 34 -24.44 -20.25 5.58
CA ILE A 34 -24.24 -18.94 4.93
C ILE A 34 -25.54 -18.39 4.33
N ARG A 35 -26.49 -19.26 3.95
CA ARG A 35 -27.81 -18.85 3.44
C ARG A 35 -28.67 -18.13 4.49
N ARG A 36 -28.34 -18.25 5.79
CA ARG A 36 -28.97 -17.51 6.89
C ARG A 36 -28.48 -16.07 7.01
N VAL A 37 -27.41 -15.70 6.30
CA VAL A 37 -26.85 -14.34 6.34
C VAL A 37 -27.39 -13.54 5.17
N ALA A 38 -28.11 -12.46 5.46
CA ALA A 38 -28.65 -11.61 4.41
C ALA A 38 -27.50 -10.90 3.69
N ILE A 39 -27.46 -11.01 2.36
CA ILE A 39 -26.37 -10.43 1.55
C ILE A 39 -26.22 -8.93 1.81
N VAL A 40 -27.32 -8.22 2.08
CA VAL A 40 -27.32 -6.80 2.46
C VAL A 40 -26.48 -6.49 3.70
N ASN A 41 -26.37 -7.43 4.65
CA ASN A 41 -25.55 -7.29 5.85
C ASN A 41 -24.05 -7.46 5.56
N LEU A 42 -23.69 -8.00 4.40
CA LEU A 42 -22.31 -8.16 3.95
C LEU A 42 -21.84 -7.01 3.06
N ILE A 43 -22.75 -6.13 2.62
CA ILE A 43 -22.39 -4.94 1.85
C ILE A 43 -21.75 -3.93 2.81
N PRO A 44 -20.47 -3.55 2.61
CA PRO A 44 -19.82 -2.59 3.48
C PRO A 44 -20.55 -1.24 3.45
N SER A 45 -20.63 -0.58 4.60
CA SER A 45 -21.14 0.78 4.70
C SER A 45 -20.30 1.76 3.88
N VAL A 46 -20.86 2.94 3.56
CA VAL A 46 -20.13 3.97 2.80
C VAL A 46 -18.82 4.38 3.47
N SER A 47 -18.77 4.41 4.81
CA SER A 47 -17.54 4.71 5.55
C SER A 47 -16.50 3.60 5.42
N GLU A 48 -16.92 2.32 5.46
CA GLU A 48 -16.04 1.17 5.23
C GLU A 48 -15.55 1.13 3.79
N GLN A 49 -16.41 1.38 2.80
CA GLN A 49 -16.02 1.48 1.39
C GLN A 49 -14.95 2.56 1.17
N ARG A 50 -15.08 3.73 1.82
CA ARG A 50 -14.06 4.78 1.78
C ARG A 50 -12.73 4.34 2.39
N LYS A 51 -12.77 3.62 3.51
CA LYS A 51 -11.57 3.04 4.13
C LYS A 51 -10.91 2.02 3.20
N PHE A 52 -11.69 1.14 2.57
CA PHE A 52 -11.15 0.18 1.60
C PHE A 52 -10.53 0.85 0.39
N ALA A 53 -11.15 1.93 -0.11
CA ALA A 53 -10.58 2.70 -1.21
C ALA A 53 -9.24 3.33 -0.83
N ALA A 54 -9.17 4.01 0.32
CA ALA A 54 -7.92 4.60 0.81
C ALA A 54 -6.81 3.55 1.00
N LEU A 55 -7.15 2.40 1.62
CA LEU A 55 -6.20 1.30 1.80
C LEU A 55 -5.73 0.72 0.46
N LEU A 56 -6.62 0.60 -0.53
CA LEU A 56 -6.23 0.14 -1.86
C LEU A 56 -5.26 1.10 -2.53
N ASP A 57 -5.49 2.41 -2.41
CA ASP A 57 -4.60 3.43 -2.96
C ASP A 57 -3.21 3.34 -2.30
N GLU A 58 -3.14 3.20 -0.96
CA GLU A 58 -1.88 2.98 -0.23
C GLU A 58 -1.16 1.69 -0.66
N MET A 59 -1.88 0.57 -0.75
CA MET A 59 -1.31 -0.71 -1.19
C MET A 59 -0.80 -0.65 -2.63
N THR A 60 -1.46 0.12 -3.49
CA THR A 60 -1.04 0.32 -4.88
C THR A 60 0.25 1.13 -4.94
N ALA A 61 0.36 2.20 -4.15
CA ALA A 61 1.60 2.97 -4.02
C ALA A 61 2.76 2.08 -3.55
N PHE A 62 2.52 1.26 -2.51
CA PHE A 62 3.52 0.33 -1.99
C PHE A 62 3.96 -0.72 -3.03
N ALA A 63 3.02 -1.25 -3.81
CA ALA A 63 3.33 -2.20 -4.89
C ALA A 63 4.22 -1.58 -5.97
N VAL A 64 3.98 -0.31 -6.32
CA VAL A 64 4.81 0.41 -7.30
C VAL A 64 6.23 0.65 -6.75
N ILE A 65 6.32 1.10 -5.50
CA ILE A 65 7.60 1.39 -4.83
C ILE A 65 8.44 0.10 -4.71
N SER A 66 7.86 -0.96 -4.15
CA SER A 66 8.54 -2.25 -4.01
C SER A 66 8.92 -2.85 -5.36
N GLY A 67 8.05 -2.77 -6.37
CA GLY A 67 8.36 -3.21 -7.72
C GLY A 67 9.53 -2.46 -8.36
N LYS A 68 9.67 -1.14 -8.12
CA LYS A 68 10.85 -0.37 -8.55
C LYS A 68 12.12 -0.84 -7.84
N LEU A 69 12.06 -1.02 -6.52
CA LEU A 69 13.21 -1.44 -5.71
C LEU A 69 13.70 -2.86 -6.04
N GLN A 70 12.82 -3.72 -6.57
CA GLN A 70 13.14 -5.09 -6.96
C GLN A 70 13.78 -5.21 -8.36
N ARG A 71 13.97 -4.10 -9.08
CA ARG A 71 14.60 -4.13 -10.39
C ARG A 71 16.11 -4.34 -10.27
N ASP A 72 16.66 -5.22 -11.10
CA ASP A 72 18.10 -5.50 -11.13
C ASP A 72 18.96 -4.31 -11.62
N ASP A 73 18.34 -3.37 -12.35
CA ASP A 73 19.01 -2.23 -12.96
C ASP A 73 18.86 -0.92 -12.17
N ILE A 74 18.39 -0.98 -10.93
CA ILE A 74 18.23 0.21 -10.09
C ILE A 74 19.59 0.70 -9.55
N THR A 75 19.82 2.01 -9.63
CA THR A 75 21.02 2.64 -9.08
C THR A 75 20.84 2.95 -7.60
N VAL A 76 21.94 3.07 -6.84
CA VAL A 76 21.88 3.47 -5.42
C VAL A 76 21.29 4.88 -5.29
N ALA A 77 21.60 5.80 -6.22
CA ALA A 77 20.96 7.10 -6.28
C ALA A 77 19.43 6.99 -6.40
N ALA A 78 18.91 6.16 -7.32
CA ALA A 78 17.47 5.98 -7.47
C ALA A 78 16.82 5.30 -6.27
N VAL A 79 17.53 4.39 -5.58
CA VAL A 79 17.06 3.82 -4.31
C VAL A 79 16.91 4.92 -3.25
N ARG A 80 17.89 5.85 -3.16
CA ARG A 80 17.81 6.98 -2.23
C ARG A 80 16.68 7.94 -2.56
N ASP A 81 16.48 8.27 -3.83
CA ASP A 81 15.34 9.09 -4.26
C ASP A 81 14.00 8.45 -3.85
N ILE A 82 13.87 7.12 -3.96
CA ILE A 82 12.67 6.38 -3.52
C ILE A 82 12.52 6.43 -2.00
N PHE A 83 13.61 6.28 -1.24
CA PHE A 83 13.57 6.34 0.22
C PHE A 83 13.18 7.73 0.71
N ASP A 84 13.68 8.80 0.08
CA ASP A 84 13.30 10.18 0.41
C ASP A 84 11.81 10.42 0.17
N ILE A 85 11.25 9.93 -0.94
CA ILE A 85 9.80 9.99 -1.19
C ILE A 85 9.01 9.27 -0.08
N VAL A 86 9.47 8.08 0.34
CA VAL A 86 8.79 7.33 1.41
C VAL A 86 8.91 8.04 2.76
N LEU A 87 10.02 8.71 3.04
CA LEU A 87 10.19 9.49 4.27
C LEU A 87 9.29 10.73 4.28
N ASP A 88 9.07 11.37 3.13
CA ASP A 88 8.16 12.51 3.01
C ASP A 88 6.68 12.09 3.15
N ASP A 89 6.31 10.91 2.63
CA ASP A 89 4.93 10.43 2.62
C ASP A 89 4.53 9.67 3.90
N TYR A 90 5.48 9.09 4.64
CA TYR A 90 5.22 8.19 5.77
C TYR A 90 6.05 8.53 7.01
N ASP A 91 5.40 9.21 7.97
CA ASP A 91 5.95 9.47 9.29
C ASP A 91 6.46 8.18 9.98
N GLY A 92 7.63 8.26 10.62
CA GLY A 92 8.19 7.16 11.41
C GLY A 92 9.00 6.13 10.61
N MET A 93 9.25 6.40 9.32
CA MET A 93 10.12 5.58 8.48
C MET A 93 11.62 5.90 8.63
N GLU A 94 11.99 6.95 9.35
CA GLU A 94 13.37 7.41 9.53
C GLU A 94 14.25 6.30 10.10
N LYS A 95 13.74 5.57 11.10
CA LYS A 95 14.44 4.43 11.72
C LYS A 95 14.80 3.29 10.74
N TYR A 96 14.15 3.25 9.57
CA TYR A 96 14.34 2.19 8.58
C TYR A 96 15.04 2.67 7.33
N LEU A 97 14.80 3.90 6.88
CA LEU A 97 15.21 4.38 5.55
C LEU A 97 16.12 5.61 5.58
N ALA A 98 16.34 6.24 6.74
CA ALA A 98 17.25 7.38 6.84
C ALA A 98 18.67 7.03 6.41
N VAL A 99 19.47 8.06 6.16
CA VAL A 99 20.87 7.92 5.73
C VAL A 99 21.74 7.10 6.68
N ASP A 100 21.39 7.08 7.97
CA ASP A 100 22.04 6.36 9.06
C ASP A 100 21.26 5.12 9.53
N ALA A 101 20.21 4.73 8.81
CA ALA A 101 19.41 3.56 9.17
C ALA A 101 20.20 2.26 9.01
N ASN A 102 19.83 1.24 9.81
CA ASN A 102 20.54 -0.05 9.85
C ASN A 102 20.57 -0.82 8.52
N ILE A 103 19.70 -0.50 7.56
CA ILE A 103 19.70 -1.10 6.23
C ILE A 103 20.90 -0.61 5.39
N ILE A 104 21.54 0.49 5.80
CA ILE A 104 22.70 1.08 5.15
C ILE A 104 23.96 0.47 5.77
N GLU A 105 24.58 -0.47 5.06
CA GLU A 105 25.77 -1.18 5.58
C GLU A 105 27.01 -0.29 5.56
N PHE A 106 27.16 0.53 4.50
CA PHE A 106 28.32 1.39 4.32
C PHE A 106 27.89 2.84 4.02
N PRO A 107 27.46 3.62 5.04
CA PRO A 107 26.85 4.93 4.83
C PRO A 107 27.67 5.90 3.97
N LEU A 108 28.98 5.98 4.22
CA LEU A 108 29.87 6.87 3.47
C LEU A 108 30.08 6.40 2.02
N PHE A 109 30.21 5.09 1.82
CA PHE A 109 30.41 4.52 0.49
C PHE A 109 29.15 4.64 -0.35
N GLU A 110 28.00 4.26 0.20
CA GLU A 110 26.72 4.35 -0.49
C GLU A 110 26.32 5.80 -0.79
N SER A 111 26.57 6.74 0.14
CA SER A 111 26.37 8.17 -0.09
C SER A 111 27.27 8.68 -1.21
N GLY A 112 28.57 8.35 -1.17
CA GLY A 112 29.51 8.70 -2.24
C GLY A 112 29.10 8.13 -3.59
N LEU A 113 28.68 6.86 -3.63
CA LEU A 113 28.21 6.19 -4.83
C LEU A 113 26.92 6.82 -5.38
N ALA A 114 25.96 7.17 -4.51
CA ALA A 114 24.76 7.88 -4.90
C ALA A 114 25.08 9.26 -5.51
N LYS A 115 25.99 10.03 -4.90
CA LYS A 115 26.45 11.32 -5.43
C LYS A 115 27.13 11.18 -6.79
N LEU A 116 28.00 10.19 -6.96
CA LEU A 116 28.64 9.88 -8.25
C LEU A 116 27.60 9.55 -9.32
N GLN A 117 26.63 8.68 -8.99
CA GLN A 117 25.56 8.29 -9.91
C GLN A 117 24.62 9.46 -10.27
N ALA A 118 24.46 10.43 -9.37
CA ALA A 118 23.71 11.66 -9.59
C ALA A 118 24.52 12.76 -10.33
N GLY A 119 25.79 12.52 -10.68
CA GLY A 119 26.67 13.51 -11.33
C GLY A 119 27.11 14.65 -10.41
N LEU A 120 27.10 14.40 -9.09
CA LEU A 120 27.47 15.34 -8.04
C LEU A 120 28.91 15.10 -7.54
N ASP A 121 29.84 14.70 -8.41
CA ASP A 121 31.22 14.37 -8.06
C ASP A 121 31.93 15.49 -7.27
N LYS A 122 31.53 16.74 -7.52
CA LYS A 122 32.09 17.94 -6.90
C LYS A 122 31.67 18.12 -5.44
N THR A 123 30.63 17.42 -4.98
CA THR A 123 30.12 17.49 -3.60
C THR A 123 30.55 16.30 -2.75
N LEU A 124 31.42 15.44 -3.29
CA LEU A 124 32.00 14.34 -2.54
C LEU A 124 32.86 14.85 -1.39
N GLU A 125 32.61 14.31 -0.22
CA GLU A 125 33.43 14.57 0.95
C GLU A 125 34.71 13.72 0.94
N ARG A 126 35.73 14.17 1.68
CA ARG A 126 37.05 13.52 1.70
C ARG A 126 37.02 12.08 2.24
N ASN A 127 36.06 11.78 3.10
CA ASN A 127 35.76 10.47 3.68
C ASN A 127 34.99 9.56 2.70
N GLU A 128 34.12 10.12 1.85
CA GLU A 128 33.38 9.39 0.80
C GLU A 128 34.29 8.99 -0.38
N ASN A 129 35.42 9.67 -0.56
CA ASN A 129 36.37 9.41 -1.64
C ASN A 129 37.54 8.49 -1.24
N ARG A 130 37.46 7.82 -0.09
CA ARG A 130 38.49 6.85 0.35
C ARG A 130 38.13 5.45 -0.15
N ARG A 131 38.97 4.94 -1.05
CA ARG A 131 38.96 3.54 -1.51
C ARG A 131 39.50 2.61 -0.44
#